data_AF-A0A963K5H7-F1
#
_entry.id   AF-A0A963K5H7-F1
#
_cell.length_a   1.000
_cell.length_b   1.000
_cell.length_c   1.000
_cell.angle_alpha   90.00
_cell.angle_beta   90.00
_cell.angle_gamma   90.00
#
_symmetry.space_group_name_H-M   'P 1'
#
loop_
_entity.id
_entity.type
_entity.pdbx_description
1 polymer ?
#
loop_
_entity_poly.entity_id
_entity_poly.type
_entity_poly.pdbx_seq_one_letter_code
_entity_poly.pdbx_strand_id
1 'polypeptide(L)' 'MLEGDLGEDFTRVGPGFARGIFGNGVGVGLRKEDTALKEKFNAAIQSALDDGTVSELAIEWFGFDSATTD' A
#
# COMPACT_ATOMS: atom_id res chain seq x y z
N MET A 1 -1.34 -13.14 -0.51
CA MET A 1 -0.96 -13.56 -1.90
C MET A 1 -0.67 -15.06 -2.02
N LEU A 2 -0.20 -15.73 -0.96
CA LEU A 2 -0.07 -17.20 -0.93
C LEU A 2 -1.03 -17.87 0.07
N GLU A 3 -1.87 -17.10 0.75
CA GLU A 3 -2.76 -17.59 1.82
C GLU A 3 -4.11 -18.19 1.32
N GLY A 4 -4.24 -18.56 0.04
CA GLY A 4 -5.45 -19.22 -0.49
C GLY A 4 -5.11 -20.55 -1.18
N ASP A 5 -6.12 -21.37 -1.50
CA ASP A 5 -5.97 -22.72 -2.10
C ASP A 5 -4.99 -22.78 -3.28
N LEU A 6 -4.91 -21.71 -4.09
CA LEU A 6 -3.99 -21.63 -5.23
C LEU A 6 -2.51 -21.49 -4.85
N GLY A 7 -2.21 -21.15 -3.59
CA GLY A 7 -0.87 -20.94 -3.06
C GLY A 7 -0.32 -22.10 -2.25
N GLU A 8 -1.12 -23.13 -1.92
CA GLU A 8 -0.72 -24.24 -1.05
C GLU A 8 0.48 -25.02 -1.59
N ASP A 9 0.56 -25.19 -2.91
CA ASP A 9 1.66 -25.91 -3.58
C ASP A 9 2.87 -25.03 -3.91
N PHE A 10 2.83 -23.73 -3.60
CA PHE A 10 3.88 -22.77 -3.96
C PHE A 10 4.67 -22.31 -2.74
N THR A 11 6.00 -22.33 -2.87
CA THR A 11 6.90 -21.77 -1.86
C THR A 11 7.58 -20.50 -2.37
N ARG A 12 7.68 -19.48 -1.50
CA ARG A 12 8.37 -18.24 -1.83
C ARG A 12 9.88 -18.47 -1.81
N VAL A 13 10.53 -18.28 -2.96
CA VAL A 13 11.99 -18.37 -3.09
C VAL A 13 12.60 -16.97 -3.22
N GLY A 14 13.69 -16.73 -2.47
CA GLY A 14 14.43 -15.47 -2.48
C GLY A 14 13.91 -14.40 -1.52
N PRO A 15 14.66 -13.28 -1.37
CA PRO A 15 14.28 -12.19 -0.48
C PRO A 15 13.00 -11.49 -0.96
N GLY A 16 12.20 -11.01 -0.02
CA GLY A 16 11.05 -10.19 -0.37
C GLY A 16 11.47 -8.81 -0.89
N PHE A 17 10.91 -8.40 -2.03
CA PHE A 17 11.07 -7.05 -2.58
C PHE A 17 10.15 -6.04 -1.89
N ALA A 18 10.16 -6.02 -0.57
CA ALA A 18 9.42 -5.08 0.25
C ALA A 18 10.22 -4.80 1.52
N ARG A 19 10.14 -3.58 2.05
CA ARG A 19 10.90 -3.12 3.23
C ARG A 19 12.42 -3.10 2.97
N GLY A 20 13.21 -2.82 4.01
CA GLY A 20 14.67 -2.71 3.89
C GLY A 20 15.09 -1.52 3.03
N ILE A 21 15.90 -1.77 1.99
CA ILE A 21 16.39 -0.72 1.09
C ILE A 21 15.26 0.00 0.32
N PHE A 22 14.09 -0.63 0.22
CA PHE A 22 12.93 -0.08 -0.49
C PHE A 22 12.04 0.81 0.38
N GLY A 23 12.31 0.89 1.69
CA GLY A 23 11.50 1.68 2.62
C GLY A 23 10.17 1.02 2.99
N ASN A 24 9.38 1.72 3.81
CA ASN A 24 8.12 1.22 4.35
C ASN A 24 6.93 1.79 3.58
N GLY A 25 6.07 0.91 3.09
CA GLY A 25 4.83 1.28 2.41
C GLY A 25 5.02 1.79 0.98
N VAL A 26 3.97 2.42 0.47
CA VAL A 26 3.88 3.02 -0.86
C VAL A 26 3.50 4.48 -0.71
N GLY A 27 4.00 5.36 -1.58
CA GLY A 27 3.74 6.80 -1.50
C GLY A 27 3.75 7.51 -2.85
N VAL A 28 3.24 8.74 -2.86
CA VAL A 28 3.19 9.59 -4.05
C VAL A 28 4.53 10.34 -4.22
N GLY A 29 5.16 10.19 -5.39
CA GLY A 29 6.39 10.90 -5.74
C GLY A 29 6.12 12.36 -6.11
N LEU A 30 6.78 13.29 -5.43
CA LEU A 30 6.67 14.74 -5.65
C LEU A 30 8.05 15.38 -5.75
N ARG A 31 8.15 16.56 -6.39
CA ARG A 31 9.34 17.40 -6.32
C ARG A 31 9.55 17.89 -4.89
N LYS A 32 10.82 18.12 -4.51
CA LYS A 32 11.18 18.43 -3.11
C LYS A 32 10.68 19.80 -2.66
N GLU A 33 10.59 20.74 -3.59
CA GLU A 33 10.14 22.11 -3.39
C GLU A 33 8.61 22.25 -3.30
N ASP A 34 7.84 21.24 -3.73
CA ASP A 34 6.37 21.30 -3.83
C ASP A 34 5.69 21.00 -2.48
N THR A 35 6.03 21.76 -1.43
CA THR A 35 5.54 21.55 -0.06
C THR A 35 4.02 21.68 0.08
N ALA A 36 3.43 22.68 -0.56
CA ALA A 36 1.98 22.90 -0.52
C ALA A 36 1.19 21.78 -1.23
N LEU A 37 1.77 21.16 -2.27
CA LEU A 37 1.15 20.03 -2.95
C LEU A 37 1.25 18.76 -2.09
N LYS A 38 2.40 18.54 -1.45
CA LYS A 38 2.60 17.47 -0.47
C LYS A 38 1.56 17.54 0.65
N GLU A 39 1.32 18.71 1.23
CA GLU A 39 0.34 18.89 2.31
C GLU A 39 -1.08 18.53 1.86
N LYS A 40 -1.48 18.93 0.64
CA LYS A 40 -2.79 18.60 0.08
C LYS A 40 -2.96 17.09 -0.14
N PHE A 41 -1.94 16.43 -0.71
CA PHE A 41 -1.99 14.98 -0.88
C PHE A 41 -2.06 14.25 0.45
N ASN A 42 -1.27 14.65 1.44
CA ASN A 42 -1.30 14.05 2.77
C ASN A 42 -2.69 14.17 3.41
N ALA A 43 -3.31 15.35 3.34
CA ALA A 43 -4.65 15.56 3.88
C ALA A 43 -5.71 14.71 3.16
N ALA A 44 -5.64 14.62 1.83
CA ALA A 44 -6.57 13.81 1.03
C ALA A 44 -6.40 12.31 1.30
N ILE A 45 -5.17 11.82 1.38
CA ILE A 45 -4.87 10.42 1.70
C ILE A 45 -5.39 10.08 3.10
N GLN A 46 -5.15 10.94 4.10
CA GLN A 46 -5.67 10.70 5.44
C GLN A 46 -7.20 10.63 5.45
N SER A 47 -7.88 11.55 4.77
CA SER A 47 -9.34 11.51 4.65
C SER A 47 -9.84 10.21 4.01
N ALA A 48 -9.18 9.75 2.95
CA ALA A 48 -9.55 8.52 2.23
C ALA A 48 -9.24 7.23 3.02
N LEU A 49 -8.29 7.29 3.94
CA LEU A 49 -8.05 6.22 4.91
C LEU A 49 -9.14 6.22 5.99
N ASP A 50 -9.46 7.40 6.54
CA ASP A 50 -10.44 7.56 7.62
C ASP A 50 -11.86 7.20 7.17
N ASP A 51 -12.22 7.51 5.92
CA ASP A 51 -13.55 7.19 5.35
C ASP A 51 -13.64 5.77 4.76
N GLY A 52 -12.53 5.03 4.72
CA GLY A 52 -12.47 3.65 4.24
C GLY A 52 -12.36 3.49 2.73
N THR A 53 -12.31 4.57 1.94
CA THR A 53 -12.18 4.51 0.48
C THR A 53 -10.96 3.69 0.03
N VAL A 54 -9.83 3.83 0.73
CA VAL A 54 -8.61 3.08 0.38
C VAL A 54 -8.77 1.58 0.65
N SER A 55 -9.48 1.20 1.70
CA SER A 55 -9.77 -0.20 2.03
C SER A 55 -10.70 -0.83 0.98
N GLU A 56 -11.75 -0.11 0.57
CA GLU A 56 -12.67 -0.54 -0.50
C GLU A 56 -11.90 -0.80 -1.81
N LEU A 57 -11.08 0.17 -2.24
CA LEU A 57 -10.25 0.03 -3.44
C LEU A 57 -9.22 -1.10 -3.29
N ALA A 58 -8.62 -1.28 -2.10
CA ALA A 58 -7.67 -2.37 -1.88
C ALA A 58 -8.32 -3.75 -2.08
N ILE A 59 -9.53 -3.93 -1.54
CA ILE A 59 -10.27 -5.19 -1.70
C ILE A 59 -10.67 -5.40 -3.16
N GLU A 60 -11.14 -4.36 -3.85
CA GLU A 60 -11.53 -4.45 -5.26
C GLU A 60 -10.37 -4.93 -6.15
N TRP A 61 -9.18 -4.34 -5.98
CA TRP A 61 -8.07 -4.56 -6.89
C TRP A 61 -7.11 -5.67 -6.46
N PHE A 62 -6.97 -5.93 -5.16
CA PHE A 62 -6.03 -6.93 -4.63
C PHE A 62 -6.73 -8.15 -3.99
N GLY A 63 -8.03 -8.08 -3.74
CA GLY A 63 -8.79 -9.15 -3.09
C GLY A 63 -8.57 -9.27 -1.58
N PHE A 64 -7.81 -8.35 -0.97
CA PHE A 64 -7.61 -8.24 0.47
C PHE A 64 -7.33 -6.78 0.85
N ASP A 65 -7.58 -6.43 2.10
CA ASP A 65 -7.27 -5.08 2.58
C ASP A 65 -5.76 -4.92 2.77
N SER A 66 -5.16 -4.03 1.97
CA SER A 66 -3.75 -3.67 2.06
C SER A 66 -3.53 -2.29 2.72
N ALA A 67 -4.61 -1.59 3.09
CA ALA A 67 -4.56 -0.27 3.70
C ALA A 67 -4.20 -0.35 5.20
N THR A 68 -4.50 -1.46 5.87
CA THR A 68 -4.39 -1.62 7.33
C THR A 68 -3.19 -2.45 7.79
N THR A 69 -2.13 -2.56 6.99
CA THR A 69 -1.05 -3.53 7.29
C THR A 69 0.14 -2.89 8.01
N ASP A 70 0.37 -3.29 9.27
CA ASP A 70 1.62 -3.13 10.05
C ASP A 70 2.86 -3.79 9.37
#